data_AF-A0A1Y5NAY1-F1
#
_entry.id   AF-A0A1Y5NAY1-F1
#
_cell.length_a   1.000
_cell.length_b   1.000
_cell.length_c   1.000
_cell.angle_alpha   90.00
_cell.angle_beta   90.00
_cell.angle_gamma   90.00
#
_symmetry.space_group_name_H-M   'P 1'
#
loop_
_entity.id
_entity.type
_entity.pdbx_description
1 polymer ?
#
loop_
_entity_poly.entity_id
_entity_poly.type
_entity_poly.pdbx_seq_one_letter_code
_entity_poly.pdbx_strand_id
1 'polypeptide(L)'
;MNKSHENTYVKSALAHLWFVIIHPYDDGNGRMARVLAHYCLASESIEPFSISSIIYANKKDYYEILEQTTKLENNLNFDFTAWVKWHLEAANSAIKQAISSLKR
;
A
#
# COMPACT_ATOMS: atom_id res chain seq x y z
N MET A 1 -5.06 16.73 11.40
CA MET A 1 -4.68 15.33 11.11
C MET A 1 -5.94 14.49 10.96
N ASN A 2 -5.93 13.44 10.13
CA ASN A 2 -7.10 12.58 9.89
C ASN A 2 -7.65 12.03 11.24
N LYS A 3 -8.92 12.30 11.55
CA LYS A 3 -9.59 11.90 12.81
C LYS A 3 -10.47 10.66 12.66
N SER A 4 -10.50 10.04 11.48
CA SER A 4 -11.26 8.82 11.23
C SER A 4 -10.80 7.71 12.18
N HIS A 5 -11.73 6.90 12.67
CA HIS A 5 -11.45 5.73 13.51
C HIS A 5 -11.21 4.44 12.69
N GLU A 6 -11.15 4.54 11.36
CA GLU A 6 -10.90 3.39 10.49
C GLU A 6 -9.56 2.72 10.78
N ASN A 7 -9.48 1.42 10.50
CA ASN A 7 -8.28 0.61 10.69
C ASN A 7 -7.08 1.22 9.94
N THR A 8 -5.93 1.35 10.61
CA THR A 8 -4.71 1.99 10.06
C THR A 8 -4.14 1.28 8.85
N TYR A 9 -4.30 -0.05 8.74
CA TYR A 9 -3.88 -0.80 7.56
C TYR A 9 -4.76 -0.51 6.35
N VAL A 10 -6.07 -0.35 6.55
CA VAL A 10 -6.99 0.07 5.48
C VAL A 10 -6.70 1.51 5.06
N LYS A 11 -6.46 2.41 6.02
CA LYS A 11 -6.03 3.79 5.73
C LYS A 11 -4.73 3.83 4.93
N SER A 12 -3.75 3.00 5.29
CA SER A 12 -2.48 2.86 4.57
C SER A 12 -2.72 2.45 3.11
N ALA A 13 -3.56 1.44 2.86
CA ALA A 13 -3.90 0.99 1.52
C ALA A 13 -4.57 2.10 0.70
N LEU A 14 -5.56 2.78 1.26
CA LEU A 14 -6.29 3.84 0.56
C LEU A 14 -5.41 5.08 0.33
N ALA A 15 -4.57 5.47 1.29
CA ALA A 15 -3.63 6.58 1.14
C ALA A 15 -2.64 6.33 -0.01
N HIS A 16 -2.13 5.10 -0.13
CA HIS A 16 -1.31 4.70 -1.26
C HIS A 16 -2.06 4.89 -2.58
N LEU A 17 -3.25 4.29 -2.68
CA LEU A 17 -4.03 4.28 -3.92
C LEU A 17 -4.40 5.69 -4.37
N TRP A 18 -4.98 6.49 -3.47
CA TRP A 18 -5.38 7.85 -3.79
C TRP A 18 -4.20 8.70 -4.22
N PHE A 19 -3.03 8.55 -3.59
CA PHE A 19 -1.85 9.30 -3.99
C PHE A 19 -1.37 8.95 -5.40
N VAL A 20 -1.40 7.65 -5.75
CA VAL A 20 -1.05 7.18 -7.10
C VAL A 20 -2.05 7.69 -8.14
N ILE A 21 -3.35 7.71 -7.81
CA ILE A 21 -4.41 8.21 -8.70
C ILE A 21 -4.29 9.71 -8.94
N ILE A 22 -4.11 10.50 -7.88
CA ILE A 22 -4.03 11.97 -7.97
C ILE A 22 -2.77 12.39 -8.75
N HIS A 23 -1.66 11.66 -8.57
CA HIS A 23 -0.41 11.86 -9.29
C HIS A 23 0.08 13.33 -9.29
N PRO A 24 0.28 13.96 -8.12
CA PRO A 24 0.46 15.42 -8.03
C PRO A 24 1.83 15.95 -8.46
N TYR A 25 2.83 15.08 -8.67
CA TYR A 25 4.20 15.48 -9.04
C TYR A 25 4.60 14.99 -10.43
N ASP A 26 5.63 15.59 -11.02
CA ASP A 26 6.16 15.16 -12.33
C ASP A 26 6.94 13.83 -12.26
N ASP A 27 7.61 13.56 -11.13
CA ASP A 27 8.26 12.28 -10.83
C ASP A 27 8.17 11.97 -9.33
N GLY A 28 8.33 10.69 -8.97
CA GLY A 28 8.46 10.25 -7.59
C GLY A 28 7.13 9.95 -6.91
N ASN A 29 6.00 9.99 -7.62
CA ASN A 29 4.69 9.68 -7.05
C ASN A 29 4.64 8.30 -6.38
N GLY A 30 5.24 7.29 -7.01
CA GLY A 30 5.33 5.95 -6.42
C GLY A 30 6.20 5.89 -5.16
N ARG A 31 7.24 6.72 -5.04
CA ARG A 31 8.06 6.81 -3.80
C ARG A 31 7.24 7.48 -2.69
N MET A 32 6.60 8.60 -3.00
CA MET A 32 5.76 9.34 -2.05
C MET A 32 4.55 8.54 -1.57
N ALA A 33 3.88 7.80 -2.46
CA ALA A 33 2.77 6.91 -2.09
C ALA A 33 3.19 5.87 -1.05
N ARG A 34 4.36 5.24 -1.22
CA ARG A 34 4.90 4.26 -0.27
C ARG A 34 5.26 4.89 1.08
N VAL A 35 5.85 6.09 1.07
CA VAL A 35 6.16 6.84 2.29
C VAL A 35 4.89 7.19 3.05
N LEU A 36 3.85 7.67 2.36
CA LEU A 36 2.56 8.00 2.97
C LEU A 36 1.85 6.78 3.53
N ALA A 37 1.83 5.68 2.78
CA ALA A 37 1.28 4.41 3.24
C ALA A 37 1.97 3.94 4.53
N HIS A 38 3.31 4.05 4.60
CA HIS A 38 4.07 3.70 5.79
C HIS A 38 3.80 4.67 6.96
N TYR A 39 3.68 5.97 6.67
CA TYR A 39 3.33 6.98 7.67
C TYR A 39 1.98 6.69 8.35
N CYS A 40 0.99 6.19 7.60
CA CYS A 40 -0.29 5.76 8.17
C CYS A 40 -0.19 4.59 9.16
N LEU A 41 0.89 3.80 9.09
CA LEU A 41 1.15 2.64 9.95
C LEU A 41 2.03 3.00 11.15
N ALA A 42 2.80 4.09 11.06
CA ALA A 42 3.80 4.49 12.04
C ALA A 42 3.23 4.77 13.45
N SER A 43 1.93 5.00 13.60
CA SER A 43 1.30 5.15 14.91
C SER A 43 1.00 3.82 15.62
N GLU A 44 1.02 2.69 14.91
CA GLU A 44 0.59 1.37 15.41
C GLU A 44 1.68 0.29 15.38
N SER A 45 2.75 0.46 14.58
CA SER A 45 3.78 -0.58 14.42
C SER A 45 5.14 -0.16 15.00
N ILE A 46 5.63 -0.93 15.96
CA ILE A 46 6.92 -0.74 16.65
C ILE A 46 8.09 -1.36 15.85
N GLU A 47 7.82 -2.30 14.93
CA GLU A 47 8.83 -3.06 14.19
C GLU A 47 8.96 -2.58 12.73
N PRO A 48 10.18 -2.33 12.22
CA PRO A 48 10.39 -1.89 10.84
C PRO A 48 10.19 -3.05 9.85
N PHE A 49 9.10 -3.02 9.09
CA PHE A 49 8.89 -3.90 7.93
C PHE A 49 8.84 -3.10 6.62
N SER A 50 9.22 -3.74 5.51
CA SER A 50 9.32 -3.08 4.20
C SER A 50 8.31 -3.62 3.21
N ILE A 51 7.15 -2.93 3.07
CA ILE A 51 6.20 -3.20 1.98
C ILE A 51 6.88 -2.97 0.62
N SER A 52 7.80 -2.00 0.53
CA SER A 52 8.58 -1.73 -0.67
C SER A 52 9.34 -2.95 -1.18
N SER A 53 9.88 -3.78 -0.29
CA SER A 53 10.58 -5.02 -0.66
C SER A 53 9.63 -6.04 -1.30
N ILE A 54 8.40 -6.14 -0.77
CA ILE A 54 7.36 -7.01 -1.33
C ILE A 54 6.88 -6.50 -2.69
N ILE A 55 6.65 -5.18 -2.82
CA ILE A 55 6.29 -4.55 -4.10
C ILE A 55 7.39 -4.81 -5.14
N TYR A 56 8.66 -4.69 -4.75
CA TYR A 56 9.77 -4.94 -5.67
C TYR A 56 9.83 -6.40 -6.12
N ALA A 57 9.67 -7.34 -5.19
CA ALA A 57 9.65 -8.78 -5.50
C ALA A 57 8.46 -9.18 -6.39
N ASN A 58 7.31 -8.53 -6.21
CA ASN A 58 6.05 -8.82 -6.92
C ASN A 58 5.65 -7.64 -7.83
N LYS A 59 6.63 -7.04 -8.51
CA LYS A 59 6.45 -5.80 -9.28
C LYS A 59 5.36 -5.92 -10.34
N LYS A 60 5.29 -7.07 -11.02
CA LYS A 60 4.30 -7.34 -12.06
C LYS A 60 2.88 -7.28 -11.46
N ASP A 61 2.61 -8.12 -10.47
CA ASP A 61 1.32 -8.22 -9.79
C ASP A 61 0.89 -6.87 -9.21
N TYR A 62 1.83 -6.11 -8.64
CA TYR A 62 1.59 -4.75 -8.14
C TYR A 62 1.06 -3.80 -9.22
N TYR A 63 1.66 -3.79 -10.41
CA TYR A 63 1.19 -2.94 -11.50
C TYR A 63 -0.13 -3.43 -12.09
N GLU A 64 -0.32 -4.76 -12.19
CA GLU A 64 -1.57 -5.34 -12.68
C GLU A 64 -2.75 -4.98 -11.78
N ILE A 65 -2.62 -5.14 -10.45
CA ILE A 65 -3.70 -4.78 -9.52
C ILE A 65 -3.96 -3.27 -9.50
N LEU A 66 -2.92 -2.44 -9.62
CA LEU A 66 -3.09 -0.99 -9.74
C LEU A 66 -3.84 -0.61 -11.01
N GLU A 67 -3.47 -1.19 -12.15
CA GLU A 67 -4.12 -0.92 -13.43
C GLU A 67 -5.59 -1.33 -13.38
N GLN A 68 -5.91 -2.52 -12.87
CA GLN A 68 -7.28 -2.98 -12.68
C GLN A 68 -8.08 -2.05 -11.77
N THR A 69 -7.46 -1.52 -10.71
CA THR A 69 -8.14 -0.69 -9.72
C THR A 69 -8.35 0.75 -10.21
N THR A 70 -7.40 1.31 -10.94
CA THR A 70 -7.34 2.75 -11.27
C THR A 70 -7.91 3.09 -12.65
N LYS A 71 -7.98 2.14 -13.58
CA LYS A 71 -8.61 2.35 -14.87
C LYS A 71 -10.13 2.34 -14.74
N LEU A 72 -10.76 3.46 -15.08
CA LEU A 72 -12.22 3.62 -15.06
C LEU A 72 -12.95 2.55 -15.88
N GLU A 73 -12.39 2.16 -17.03
CA GLU A 73 -12.93 1.08 -17.87
C GLU A 73 -13.04 -0.28 -17.15
N ASN A 74 -12.17 -0.52 -16.16
CA ASN A 74 -12.12 -1.75 -15.37
C ASN A 74 -12.86 -1.63 -14.02
N ASN A 75 -13.09 -0.41 -13.53
CA ASN A 75 -13.61 -0.17 -12.18
C ASN A 75 -14.60 1.01 -12.10
N LEU A 76 -15.69 0.94 -12.88
CA LEU A 76 -16.73 1.97 -12.94
C LEU A 76 -17.42 2.23 -11.58
N ASN A 77 -17.45 1.23 -10.70
CA ASN A 77 -18.11 1.31 -9.40
C ASN A 77 -17.19 1.77 -8.28
N PHE A 78 -15.91 2.07 -8.57
CA PHE A 78 -14.90 2.43 -7.58
C PHE A 78 -14.77 1.39 -6.45
N ASP A 79 -14.88 0.11 -6.79
CA ASP A 79 -14.64 -0.98 -5.84
C ASP A 79 -13.12 -1.15 -5.68
N PHE A 80 -12.61 -0.79 -4.50
CA PHE A 80 -11.19 -0.91 -4.16
C PHE A 80 -10.87 -2.13 -3.31
N THR A 81 -11.83 -3.04 -3.12
CA THR A 81 -11.69 -4.20 -2.25
C THR A 81 -10.50 -5.07 -2.66
N ALA A 82 -10.31 -5.29 -3.96
CA ALA A 82 -9.20 -6.09 -4.48
C ALA A 82 -7.83 -5.45 -4.16
N TRP A 83 -7.71 -4.14 -4.37
CA TRP A 83 -6.52 -3.38 -3.99
C TRP A 83 -6.25 -3.44 -2.48
N VAL A 84 -7.27 -3.21 -1.65
CA VAL A 84 -7.12 -3.25 -0.20
C VAL A 84 -6.65 -4.63 0.24
N LYS A 85 -7.25 -5.71 -0.27
CA LYS A 85 -6.81 -7.09 0.02
C LYS A 85 -5.35 -7.31 -0.36
N TRP A 86 -4.97 -6.95 -1.59
CA TRP A 86 -3.59 -7.11 -2.07
C TRP A 86 -2.58 -6.34 -1.20
N HIS A 87 -2.90 -5.09 -0.83
CA HIS A 87 -2.02 -4.26 0.01
C HIS A 87 -1.86 -4.85 1.42
N LEU A 88 -2.93 -5.38 2.00
CA LEU A 88 -2.89 -6.06 3.30
C LEU A 88 -2.06 -7.34 3.25
N GLU A 89 -2.18 -8.12 2.17
CA GLU A 89 -1.35 -9.32 1.95
C GLU A 89 0.13 -8.95 1.78
N ALA A 90 0.44 -7.87 1.07
CA ALA A 90 1.79 -7.36 0.93
C ALA A 90 2.36 -6.90 2.29
N ALA A 91 1.58 -6.18 3.10
CA ALA A 91 1.97 -5.78 4.45
C ALA A 91 2.22 -7.00 5.36
N ASN A 92 1.32 -7.98 5.36
CA ASN A 92 1.48 -9.22 6.13
C ASN A 92 2.73 -9.99 5.71
N SER A 93 3.02 -10.05 4.41
CA SER A 93 4.22 -10.70 3.88
C SER A 93 5.49 -9.97 4.33
N ALA A 94 5.49 -8.64 4.32
CA ALA A 94 6.60 -7.83 4.81
C ALA A 94 6.85 -8.05 6.32
N ILE A 95 5.79 -8.10 7.13
CA ILE A 95 5.87 -8.38 8.56
C ILE A 95 6.45 -9.78 8.81
N LYS A 96 5.97 -10.81 8.10
CA LYS A 96 6.50 -12.17 8.20
C LYS A 96 7.98 -12.25 7.83
N GLN A 97 8.40 -11.54 6.78
CA GLN A 97 9.81 -11.46 6.40
C GLN A 97 10.65 -10.80 7.49
N ALA A 98 10.19 -9.67 8.04
CA ALA A 98 10.87 -8.98 9.13
C ALA A 98 11.05 -9.91 10.36
N ILE A 99 9.97 -10.56 10.81
CA ILE A 99 10.02 -11.52 11.93
C ILE A 99 10.97 -12.68 11.64
N SER A 100 10.96 -13.25 10.43
CA SER A 100 11.87 -14.34 10.07
C SER A 100 13.34 -13.91 10.09
N SER A 101 13.63 -12.66 9.73
CA SER A 101 15.00 -12.13 9.71
C SER A 101 15.59 -11.95 11.11
N LEU A 102 14.74 -11.73 12.12
CA LEU A 102 15.13 -11.63 13.53
C LEU A 102 15.39 -12.99 14.20
N LYS A 103 14.90 -14.08 13.62
CA LYS A 103 15.11 -15.46 14.14
C LYS A 103 16.41 -16.11 13.64
N ARG A 104 17.18 -15.40 12.82
CA ARG A 104 18.45 -15.85 12.25
C ARG A 104 19.61 -15.34 13.10
#